data_AF-A0A951L076-F1
#
_entry.id   AF-A0A951L076-F1
#
_cell.length_a   1.000
_cell.length_b   1.000
_cell.length_c   1.000
_cell.angle_alpha   90.00
_cell.angle_beta   90.00
_cell.angle_gamma   90.00
#
_symmetry.space_group_name_H-M   'P 1'
#
loop_
_entity.id
_entity.type
_entity.pdbx_description
1 polymer ?
#
loop_
_entity_poly.entity_id
_entity_poly.type
_entity_poly.pdbx_seq_one_letter_code
_entity_poly.pdbx_strand_id
1 'polypeptide(L)'
;MITRREAIVLGAGALLSAACGSGGTSGAARSGSTLASTWSDPAGTGSLAPGPGEALIARTELGPARPAERVLATLAHVTDAHVLDPSSPARVPFLDRLGDPFESTFRPQETLTTQVLTGATRAVAGLRPDAVIEGGDLIDNDQRNELGWALAVLRGGVVRPGPYYGVQLASDPDPFYYRPDLDAPRHPGLLQRAARSFRARGLHAAVYPVLGDHDILVAGELAPTAVTRPLAVGNRALWELPPGLSLPPGTPLTAGGSPDGPPLPGLVQEFLARALAGPTVRVPPDPARRQMDPAEVIDLLRPGTRGSLDYAADVGRDLRLIVLDLARRAGGSGGLVRPGQPGWLASQLDGAASTGRYVVVVSHQPLSSSEG
;
A
#
# COMPACT_ATOMS: atom_id res chain seq x y z
N MET A 1 43.88 -25.90 28.41
CA MET A 1 43.53 -24.66 27.68
C MET A 1 43.72 -24.93 26.20
N ILE A 2 42.65 -24.98 25.43
CA ILE A 2 42.69 -25.41 24.02
C ILE A 2 43.03 -24.21 23.14
N THR A 3 43.91 -24.42 22.17
CA THR A 3 44.35 -23.41 21.18
C THR A 3 44.38 -24.03 19.78
N ARG A 4 44.70 -23.25 18.74
CA ARG A 4 44.60 -23.61 17.31
C ARG A 4 45.54 -24.75 16.86
N ARG A 5 45.33 -26.00 17.32
CA ARG A 5 46.01 -27.19 16.76
C ARG A 5 45.33 -28.55 16.92
N GLU A 6 44.05 -28.58 17.31
CA GLU A 6 43.18 -29.76 17.27
C GLU A 6 42.19 -29.55 16.10
N ALA A 7 42.49 -29.97 14.86
CA ALA A 7 42.48 -31.36 14.37
C ALA A 7 41.09 -31.98 14.52
N ILE A 8 40.19 -31.92 13.54
CA ILE A 8 40.25 -32.57 12.22
C ILE A 8 40.41 -34.11 12.34
N VAL A 9 39.31 -34.82 12.57
CA VAL A 9 38.92 -36.04 11.82
C VAL A 9 37.38 -36.11 11.77
N LEU A 10 36.82 -36.18 10.56
CA LEU A 10 35.45 -36.52 10.12
C LEU A 10 34.95 -35.51 9.06
N GLY A 11 35.06 -35.76 7.75
CA GLY A 11 35.75 -36.86 7.07
C GLY A 11 35.01 -37.37 5.83
N ALA A 12 35.17 -36.66 4.71
CA ALA A 12 34.72 -37.01 3.34
C ALA A 12 33.20 -37.23 3.12
N GLY A 13 32.62 -36.58 2.10
CA GLY A 13 31.19 -36.81 1.79
C GLY A 13 30.51 -36.00 0.68
N ALA A 14 31.17 -35.04 0.01
CA ALA A 14 30.52 -34.25 -1.06
C ALA A 14 31.49 -33.84 -2.17
N LEU A 15 31.65 -34.71 -3.18
CA LEU A 15 32.19 -34.33 -4.49
C LEU A 15 31.06 -33.76 -5.35
N LEU A 16 31.01 -32.43 -5.51
CA LEU A 16 30.26 -31.79 -6.60
C LEU A 16 31.17 -30.80 -7.33
N SER A 17 31.18 -30.92 -8.65
CA SER A 17 32.12 -30.30 -9.57
C SER A 17 32.13 -28.77 -9.50
N ALA A 18 33.30 -28.19 -9.24
CA ALA A 18 33.55 -26.77 -9.47
C ALA A 18 33.56 -26.47 -10.98
N ALA A 19 32.41 -26.07 -11.53
CA ALA A 19 32.34 -25.50 -12.87
C ALA A 19 32.87 -24.06 -12.84
N CYS A 20 33.99 -23.79 -13.51
CA CYS A 20 34.57 -22.46 -13.63
C CYS A 20 33.72 -21.57 -14.55
N GLY A 21 32.59 -21.07 -14.04
CA GLY A 21 31.82 -20.01 -14.68
C GLY A 21 32.54 -18.68 -14.59
N SER A 22 32.78 -18.03 -15.74
CA SER A 22 33.38 -16.70 -15.82
C SER A 22 32.57 -15.67 -15.02
N GLY A 23 33.24 -14.83 -14.24
CA GLY A 23 32.61 -13.80 -13.41
C GLY A 23 31.87 -12.75 -14.25
N GLY A 24 30.58 -12.96 -14.48
CA GLY A 24 29.67 -11.94 -14.97
C GLY A 24 29.24 -11.03 -13.81
N THR A 25 29.44 -9.71 -13.95
CA THR A 25 28.83 -8.74 -13.04
C THR A 25 27.32 -8.84 -13.17
N SER A 26 26.66 -9.37 -12.13
CA SER A 26 25.20 -9.53 -12.07
C SER A 26 24.49 -8.19 -11.87
N GLY A 27 24.47 -7.37 -12.93
CA GLY A 27 23.61 -6.19 -12.98
C GLY A 27 22.14 -6.62 -12.79
N ALA A 28 21.41 -5.87 -11.96
CA ALA A 28 20.03 -6.19 -11.60
C ALA A 28 19.17 -6.49 -12.84
N ALA A 29 18.31 -7.50 -12.73
CA ALA A 29 17.60 -8.04 -13.88
C ALA A 29 16.68 -6.99 -14.52
N ARG A 30 16.78 -6.81 -15.84
CA ARG A 30 15.96 -5.85 -16.62
C ARG A 30 14.45 -6.10 -16.53
N SER A 31 14.01 -7.21 -15.94
CA SER A 31 12.61 -7.51 -15.66
C SER A 31 12.03 -6.70 -14.50
N GLY A 32 12.85 -6.25 -13.54
CA GLY A 32 12.37 -5.59 -12.32
C GLY A 32 11.55 -6.50 -11.40
N SER A 33 11.69 -7.83 -11.52
CA SER A 33 10.97 -8.83 -10.71
C SER A 33 11.92 -9.49 -9.72
N THR A 34 11.48 -9.60 -8.45
CA THR A 34 12.26 -10.24 -7.38
C THR A 34 12.59 -11.69 -7.69
N LEU A 35 11.77 -12.41 -8.46
CA LEU A 35 12.04 -13.76 -8.96
C LEU A 35 13.33 -13.88 -9.80
N ALA A 36 13.84 -12.77 -10.33
CA ALA A 36 15.06 -12.73 -11.14
C ALA A 36 16.25 -12.10 -10.41
N SER A 37 16.02 -11.07 -9.60
CA SER A 37 17.03 -10.45 -8.73
C SER A 37 16.38 -9.61 -7.64
N THR A 38 16.87 -9.74 -6.41
CA THR A 38 16.52 -8.86 -5.27
C THR A 38 17.46 -7.67 -5.18
N TRP A 39 17.22 -6.77 -4.21
CA TRP A 39 18.21 -5.82 -3.71
C TRP A 39 18.47 -6.10 -2.24
N SER A 40 19.72 -6.06 -1.81
CA SER A 40 20.12 -6.21 -0.41
C SER A 40 21.19 -5.20 -0.02
N ASP A 41 21.27 -4.87 1.27
CA ASP A 41 22.38 -4.10 1.85
C ASP A 41 23.34 -5.07 2.57
N PRO A 42 24.34 -5.64 1.87
CA PRO A 42 25.22 -6.66 2.44
C PRO A 42 26.19 -6.11 3.51
N ALA A 43 26.21 -4.80 3.74
CA ALA A 43 27.13 -4.14 4.66
C ALA A 43 26.46 -3.42 5.84
N GLY A 44 25.12 -3.26 5.85
CA GLY A 44 24.41 -2.47 6.87
C GLY A 44 24.72 -0.96 6.75
N THR A 45 24.79 -0.45 5.52
CA THR A 45 25.24 0.92 5.17
C THR A 45 24.21 1.71 4.35
N GLY A 46 23.02 1.16 4.09
CA GLY A 46 22.05 1.68 3.13
C GLY A 46 22.44 1.50 1.66
N SER A 47 23.60 0.89 1.37
CA SER A 47 24.12 0.74 0.01
C SER A 47 23.62 -0.54 -0.65
N LEU A 48 22.52 -0.45 -1.39
CA LEU A 48 21.88 -1.59 -2.06
C LEU A 48 22.75 -2.17 -3.19
N ALA A 49 22.92 -3.49 -3.18
CA ALA A 49 23.54 -4.31 -4.22
C ALA A 49 22.54 -5.33 -4.80
N PRO A 50 22.69 -5.78 -6.06
CA PRO A 50 21.84 -6.81 -6.63
C PRO A 50 22.04 -8.17 -5.92
N GLY A 51 20.96 -8.73 -5.40
CA GLY A 51 20.93 -10.07 -4.80
C GLY A 51 20.35 -11.14 -5.74
N PRO A 52 20.43 -12.43 -5.36
CA PRO A 52 19.80 -13.52 -6.09
C PRO A 52 18.27 -13.34 -6.15
N GLY A 53 17.62 -13.99 -7.11
CA GLY A 53 16.16 -13.98 -7.19
C GLY A 53 15.50 -14.77 -6.05
N GLU A 54 14.29 -14.35 -5.66
CA GLU A 54 13.42 -15.06 -4.72
C GLU A 54 12.93 -16.39 -5.32
N ALA A 55 13.13 -17.48 -4.58
CA ALA A 55 12.62 -18.79 -4.96
C ALA A 55 11.11 -18.90 -4.67
N LEU A 56 10.37 -19.56 -5.56
CA LEU A 56 8.96 -19.89 -5.31
C LEU A 56 8.85 -20.96 -4.21
N ILE A 57 8.14 -20.63 -3.13
CA ILE A 57 7.99 -21.50 -1.95
C ILE A 57 6.67 -22.29 -2.07
N ALA A 58 6.75 -23.61 -1.86
CA ALA A 58 5.56 -24.45 -1.73
C ALA A 58 4.89 -24.19 -0.37
N ARG A 59 3.61 -23.82 -0.37
CA ARG A 59 2.80 -23.53 0.82
C ARG A 59 2.38 -24.82 1.57
N THR A 60 3.36 -25.53 2.12
CA THR A 60 3.15 -26.85 2.76
C THR A 60 2.38 -26.82 4.08
N GLU A 61 2.17 -25.63 4.66
CA GLU A 61 1.26 -25.43 5.79
C GLU A 61 -0.22 -25.54 5.39
N LEU A 62 -0.54 -25.36 4.10
CA LEU A 62 -1.88 -25.55 3.54
C LEU A 62 -2.15 -27.00 3.12
N GLY A 63 -1.12 -27.86 3.07
CA GLY A 63 -1.25 -29.27 2.72
C GLY A 63 0.08 -29.93 2.32
N PRO A 64 0.18 -31.27 2.36
CA PRO A 64 1.40 -31.98 2.03
C PRO A 64 1.81 -31.76 0.57
N ALA A 65 3.11 -31.59 0.33
CA ALA A 65 3.66 -31.39 -1.01
C ALA A 65 3.28 -32.54 -1.97
N ARG A 66 2.78 -32.18 -3.16
CA ARG A 66 2.44 -33.09 -4.26
C ARG A 66 2.97 -32.52 -5.59
N PRO A 67 3.26 -33.37 -6.59
CA PRO A 67 3.49 -32.89 -7.95
C PRO A 67 2.29 -32.07 -8.45
N ALA A 68 2.54 -30.95 -9.13
CA ALA A 68 1.48 -30.13 -9.70
C ALA A 68 0.95 -30.77 -11.00
N GLU A 69 -0.26 -31.31 -10.96
CA GLU A 69 -0.89 -31.97 -12.12
C GLU A 69 -1.44 -30.96 -13.15
N ARG A 70 -1.95 -29.82 -12.69
CA ARG A 70 -2.59 -28.78 -13.53
C ARG A 70 -2.64 -27.43 -12.82
N VAL A 71 -2.52 -26.33 -13.57
CA VAL A 71 -2.84 -24.98 -13.08
C VAL A 71 -4.37 -24.78 -13.09
N LEU A 72 -4.93 -24.31 -11.98
CA LEU A 72 -6.37 -24.00 -11.86
C LEU A 72 -6.68 -22.57 -12.31
N ALA A 73 -5.89 -21.60 -11.84
CA ALA A 73 -5.88 -20.20 -12.24
C ALA A 73 -4.53 -19.57 -11.85
N THR A 74 -4.15 -18.49 -12.54
CA THR A 74 -3.01 -17.63 -12.22
C THR A 74 -3.53 -16.32 -11.66
N LEU A 75 -3.37 -16.10 -10.36
CA LEU A 75 -3.76 -14.85 -9.70
C LEU A 75 -2.54 -13.95 -9.50
N ALA A 76 -2.72 -12.65 -9.63
CA ALA A 76 -1.81 -11.66 -9.06
C ALA A 76 -2.53 -10.88 -7.96
N HIS A 77 -1.80 -10.49 -6.92
CA HIS A 77 -2.30 -9.62 -5.85
C HIS A 77 -1.51 -8.32 -5.87
N VAL A 78 -2.21 -7.18 -5.87
CA VAL A 78 -1.64 -5.84 -5.72
C VAL A 78 -2.41 -5.17 -4.58
N THR A 79 -1.73 -4.88 -3.48
CA THR A 79 -2.31 -4.40 -2.22
C THR A 79 -1.42 -3.27 -1.69
N ASP A 80 -1.93 -2.45 -0.77
CA ASP A 80 -1.16 -1.44 -0.06
C ASP A 80 -0.46 -0.44 -1.01
N ALA A 81 -1.10 -0.13 -2.14
CA ALA A 81 -0.51 0.70 -3.19
C ALA A 81 -0.32 2.16 -2.78
N HIS A 82 -1.13 2.65 -1.82
CA HIS A 82 -1.02 3.98 -1.20
C HIS A 82 -0.77 5.11 -2.21
N VAL A 83 -1.56 5.16 -3.30
CA VAL A 83 -1.45 6.24 -4.29
C VAL A 83 -1.93 7.53 -3.66
N LEU A 84 -0.98 8.43 -3.35
CA LEU A 84 -1.24 9.60 -2.52
C LEU A 84 -0.89 10.92 -3.21
N ASP A 85 -1.54 12.02 -2.79
CA ASP A 85 -1.14 13.39 -3.16
C ASP A 85 -0.19 13.97 -2.11
N PRO A 86 1.13 14.02 -2.38
CA PRO A 86 2.15 14.49 -1.44
C PRO A 86 2.18 16.02 -1.33
N SER A 87 1.27 16.72 -2.01
CA SER A 87 0.99 18.16 -1.92
C SER A 87 -0.38 18.43 -1.31
N SER A 88 -1.09 17.41 -0.83
CA SER A 88 -2.39 17.54 -0.18
C SER A 88 -2.27 18.20 1.20
N PRO A 89 -3.08 19.22 1.53
CA PRO A 89 -3.08 19.84 2.84
C PRO A 89 -3.62 18.93 3.96
N ALA A 90 -4.23 17.79 3.62
CA ALA A 90 -4.70 16.79 4.58
C ALA A 90 -3.60 15.83 5.07
N ARG A 91 -2.44 15.77 4.39
CA ARG A 91 -1.28 14.96 4.83
C ARG A 91 -0.77 15.51 6.16
N VAL A 92 -0.30 14.61 7.03
CA VAL A 92 0.20 14.94 8.38
C VAL A 92 1.67 14.50 8.60
N PRO A 93 2.61 14.88 7.71
CA PRO A 93 3.98 14.35 7.71
C PRO A 93 4.82 14.81 8.92
N PHE A 94 4.29 15.70 9.77
CA PHE A 94 4.91 16.11 11.02
C PHE A 94 4.75 15.09 12.16
N LEU A 95 3.84 14.11 12.01
CA LEU A 95 3.67 13.02 12.99
C LEU A 95 4.81 12.00 12.94
N ASP A 96 5.49 11.85 11.80
CA ASP A 96 6.66 10.97 11.62
C ASP A 96 7.79 11.29 12.62
N ARG A 97 7.84 12.55 13.07
CA ARG A 97 8.76 13.06 14.10
C ARG A 97 8.53 12.47 15.50
N LEU A 98 7.43 11.72 15.69
CA LEU A 98 6.92 11.22 16.96
C LEU A 98 6.96 9.69 17.06
N GLY A 99 7.38 9.01 15.98
CA GLY A 99 7.69 7.58 15.92
C GLY A 99 9.15 7.33 15.52
N ASP A 100 9.43 6.15 14.98
CA ASP A 100 10.68 5.87 14.28
C ASP A 100 10.67 6.50 12.86
N PRO A 101 11.83 6.67 12.18
CA PRO A 101 11.87 7.37 10.90
C PRO A 101 11.38 6.55 9.70
N PHE A 102 10.73 7.22 8.74
CA PHE A 102 10.18 6.64 7.48
C PHE A 102 8.94 5.76 7.67
N GLU A 103 8.18 6.05 8.72
CA GLU A 103 6.98 5.32 9.10
C GLU A 103 5.75 5.72 8.25
N SER A 104 4.55 5.34 8.69
CA SER A 104 3.32 5.49 7.89
C SER A 104 3.07 6.90 7.34
N THR A 105 3.54 7.97 8.02
CA THR A 105 3.09 9.35 7.77
C THR A 105 3.97 10.18 6.84
N PHE A 106 5.27 9.90 6.71
CA PHE A 106 6.14 10.50 5.69
C PHE A 106 7.12 9.48 5.11
N ARG A 107 7.15 9.36 3.77
CA ARG A 107 8.03 8.40 3.08
C ARG A 107 8.85 9.16 2.02
N PRO A 108 10.20 9.11 2.02
CA PRO A 108 11.05 9.88 1.09
C PRO A 108 10.70 9.76 -0.41
N GLN A 109 10.10 8.63 -0.79
CA GLN A 109 9.65 8.28 -2.13
C GLN A 109 8.15 8.49 -2.39
N GLU A 110 7.38 9.09 -1.47
CA GLU A 110 5.90 9.20 -1.57
C GLU A 110 5.43 9.95 -2.82
N THR A 111 6.25 10.85 -3.35
CA THR A 111 6.00 11.53 -4.63
C THR A 111 5.99 10.61 -5.85
N LEU A 112 6.48 9.37 -5.73
CA LEU A 112 6.60 8.40 -6.84
C LEU A 112 5.50 7.30 -6.84
N THR A 113 4.53 7.33 -5.93
CA THR A 113 3.51 6.27 -5.78
C THR A 113 2.77 5.92 -7.08
N THR A 114 2.34 6.92 -7.87
CA THR A 114 1.69 6.66 -9.18
C THR A 114 2.62 5.95 -10.17
N GLN A 115 3.93 6.22 -10.12
CA GLN A 115 4.95 5.58 -10.94
C GLN A 115 5.30 4.18 -10.41
N VAL A 116 5.28 3.96 -9.09
CA VAL A 116 5.45 2.65 -8.44
C VAL A 116 4.31 1.70 -8.83
N LEU A 117 3.04 2.12 -8.70
CA LEU A 117 1.90 1.32 -9.16
C LEU A 117 1.94 1.08 -10.69
N THR A 118 2.45 2.04 -11.46
CA THR A 118 2.70 1.87 -12.90
C THR A 118 3.85 0.89 -13.20
N GLY A 119 4.79 0.69 -12.27
CA GLY A 119 5.80 -0.36 -12.31
C GLY A 119 5.20 -1.73 -11.97
N ALA A 120 4.49 -1.83 -10.84
CA ALA A 120 3.83 -3.04 -10.37
C ALA A 120 2.85 -3.61 -11.42
N THR A 121 1.97 -2.79 -11.98
CA THR A 121 1.03 -3.20 -13.05
C THR A 121 1.74 -3.70 -14.31
N ARG A 122 2.94 -3.17 -14.65
CA ARG A 122 3.74 -3.69 -15.78
C ARG A 122 4.40 -5.04 -15.46
N ALA A 123 4.88 -5.23 -14.24
CA ALA A 123 5.43 -6.52 -13.80
C ALA A 123 4.33 -7.60 -13.79
N VAL A 124 3.16 -7.30 -13.21
CA VAL A 124 1.97 -8.15 -13.19
C VAL A 124 1.50 -8.48 -14.62
N ALA A 125 1.42 -7.50 -15.51
CA ALA A 125 1.05 -7.75 -16.92
C ALA A 125 2.05 -8.67 -17.66
N GLY A 126 3.32 -8.69 -17.24
CA GLY A 126 4.33 -9.63 -17.74
C GLY A 126 4.07 -11.09 -17.39
N LEU A 127 3.42 -11.35 -16.23
CA LEU A 127 3.03 -12.70 -15.78
C LEU A 127 1.80 -13.24 -16.52
N ARG A 128 0.98 -12.36 -17.12
CA ARG A 128 -0.32 -12.68 -17.74
C ARG A 128 -1.26 -13.50 -16.82
N PRO A 129 -1.62 -12.98 -15.64
CA PRO A 129 -2.59 -13.64 -14.77
C PRO A 129 -3.99 -13.69 -15.42
N ASP A 130 -4.81 -14.65 -15.00
CA ASP A 130 -6.22 -14.74 -15.35
C ASP A 130 -7.04 -13.64 -14.64
N ALA A 131 -6.61 -13.26 -13.44
CA ALA A 131 -7.25 -12.25 -12.59
C ALA A 131 -6.22 -11.48 -11.75
N VAL A 132 -6.49 -10.20 -11.50
CA VAL A 132 -5.75 -9.40 -10.51
C VAL A 132 -6.69 -9.08 -9.36
N ILE A 133 -6.33 -9.50 -8.16
CA ILE A 133 -6.93 -9.00 -6.93
C ILE A 133 -6.25 -7.66 -6.64
N GLU A 134 -7.05 -6.64 -6.44
CA GLU A 134 -6.62 -5.35 -5.89
C GLU A 134 -7.09 -5.35 -4.42
N GLY A 135 -6.13 -5.32 -3.50
CA GLY A 135 -6.29 -5.79 -2.12
C GLY A 135 -6.86 -4.80 -1.13
N GLY A 136 -7.26 -3.60 -1.57
CA GLY A 136 -7.50 -2.45 -0.70
C GLY A 136 -6.24 -1.64 -0.45
N ASP A 137 -6.45 -0.45 0.12
CA ASP A 137 -5.44 0.60 0.32
C ASP A 137 -4.76 0.97 -0.99
N LEU A 138 -5.61 1.19 -2.00
CA LEU A 138 -5.23 1.64 -3.33
C LEU A 138 -4.78 3.12 -3.29
N ILE A 139 -5.33 3.90 -2.35
CA ILE A 139 -5.03 5.31 -2.08
C ILE A 139 -4.59 5.53 -0.61
N ASP A 140 -4.50 6.77 -0.13
CA ASP A 140 -3.99 7.09 1.23
C ASP A 140 -4.92 7.96 2.09
N ASN A 141 -5.72 8.88 1.51
CA ASN A 141 -6.45 9.89 2.28
C ASN A 141 -7.92 10.09 1.85
N ASP A 142 -8.58 9.06 1.29
CA ASP A 142 -9.96 9.14 0.78
C ASP A 142 -10.16 10.19 -0.36
N GLN A 143 -9.08 10.61 -1.04
CA GLN A 143 -9.17 11.77 -1.96
C GLN A 143 -9.53 11.38 -3.40
N ARG A 144 -10.43 12.15 -4.01
CA ARG A 144 -10.91 11.86 -5.38
C ARG A 144 -9.81 11.99 -6.45
N ASN A 145 -8.81 12.83 -6.27
CA ASN A 145 -7.64 12.90 -7.16
C ASN A 145 -6.79 11.63 -7.07
N GLU A 146 -6.47 11.18 -5.86
CA GLU A 146 -5.76 9.94 -5.57
C GLU A 146 -6.43 8.74 -6.26
N LEU A 147 -7.74 8.54 -6.03
CA LEU A 147 -8.49 7.43 -6.64
C LEU A 147 -8.59 7.58 -8.16
N GLY A 148 -8.75 8.81 -8.65
CA GLY A 148 -8.71 9.11 -10.08
C GLY A 148 -7.37 8.75 -10.75
N TRP A 149 -6.25 8.92 -10.05
CA TRP A 149 -4.93 8.53 -10.53
C TRP A 149 -4.74 7.02 -10.47
N ALA A 150 -5.07 6.37 -9.35
CA ALA A 150 -4.91 4.94 -9.17
C ALA A 150 -5.77 4.14 -10.15
N LEU A 151 -7.04 4.50 -10.32
CA LEU A 151 -7.93 3.90 -11.33
C LEU A 151 -7.43 4.16 -12.75
N ALA A 152 -6.82 5.31 -13.04
CA ALA A 152 -6.20 5.57 -14.35
C ALA A 152 -4.93 4.72 -14.58
N VAL A 153 -4.21 4.29 -13.53
CA VAL A 153 -3.12 3.32 -13.64
C VAL A 153 -3.66 1.91 -13.89
N LEU A 154 -4.64 1.45 -13.09
CA LEU A 154 -5.20 0.10 -13.16
C LEU A 154 -6.02 -0.16 -14.43
N ARG A 155 -6.90 0.79 -14.82
CA ARG A 155 -7.80 0.66 -15.99
C ARG A 155 -7.19 1.21 -17.28
N GLY A 156 -6.06 1.92 -17.18
CA GLY A 156 -5.43 2.63 -18.29
C GLY A 156 -6.05 4.01 -18.52
N GLY A 157 -5.21 5.00 -18.80
CA GLY A 157 -5.66 6.39 -18.81
C GLY A 157 -4.50 7.38 -18.82
N VAL A 158 -4.80 8.63 -18.46
CA VAL A 158 -3.78 9.69 -18.30
C VAL A 158 -3.79 10.16 -16.86
N VAL A 159 -2.77 9.75 -16.11
CA VAL A 159 -2.49 10.16 -14.74
C VAL A 159 -2.00 11.62 -14.77
N ARG A 160 -2.44 12.43 -13.82
CA ARG A 160 -2.14 13.88 -13.76
C ARG A 160 -1.90 14.34 -12.31
N PRO A 161 -0.70 14.10 -11.74
CA PRO A 161 -0.40 14.48 -10.35
C PRO A 161 -0.47 15.99 -10.13
N GLY A 162 -0.02 16.78 -11.11
CA GLY A 162 0.04 18.24 -10.98
C GLY A 162 1.38 18.71 -10.37
N PRO A 163 1.61 20.03 -10.30
CA PRO A 163 2.86 20.58 -9.77
C PRO A 163 3.01 20.30 -8.28
N TYR A 164 4.16 19.75 -7.88
CA TYR A 164 4.47 19.47 -6.48
C TYR A 164 4.58 20.75 -5.64
N TYR A 165 3.96 20.74 -4.46
CA TYR A 165 4.13 21.76 -3.42
C TYR A 165 3.96 21.12 -2.04
N GLY A 166 5.08 20.80 -1.38
CA GLY A 166 5.09 20.10 -0.09
C GLY A 166 6.48 20.14 0.56
N VAL A 167 6.62 19.44 1.68
CA VAL A 167 7.81 19.47 2.57
C VAL A 167 9.13 19.05 1.92
N GLN A 168 9.11 18.33 0.79
CA GLN A 168 10.34 17.93 0.07
C GLN A 168 10.94 19.06 -0.80
N LEU A 169 10.35 20.26 -0.83
CA LEU A 169 10.87 21.40 -1.61
C LEU A 169 12.24 21.86 -1.09
N ALA A 170 13.16 22.19 -2.00
CA ALA A 170 14.47 22.76 -1.66
C ALA A 170 14.41 24.15 -0.98
N SER A 171 13.26 24.81 -1.01
CA SER A 171 13.00 26.06 -0.29
C SER A 171 12.52 25.83 1.14
N ASP A 172 12.18 24.59 1.51
CA ASP A 172 11.75 24.27 2.86
C ASP A 172 12.98 24.14 3.78
N PRO A 173 13.02 24.90 4.89
CA PRO A 173 14.21 24.96 5.74
C PRO A 173 14.41 23.68 6.57
N ASP A 174 13.37 22.86 6.73
CA ASP A 174 13.37 21.73 7.65
C ASP A 174 14.31 20.60 7.17
N PRO A 175 15.35 20.23 7.93
CA PRO A 175 16.25 19.14 7.59
C PRO A 175 15.69 17.75 7.93
N PHE A 176 14.51 17.65 8.53
CA PHE A 176 13.86 16.36 8.82
C PHE A 176 13.34 15.69 7.54
N TYR A 177 12.81 16.48 6.61
CA TYR A 177 12.28 15.97 5.34
C TYR A 177 13.40 15.81 4.31
N TYR A 178 13.49 14.63 3.71
CA TYR A 178 14.39 14.39 2.59
C TYR A 178 13.96 15.21 1.37
N ARG A 179 14.77 16.21 0.98
CA ARG A 179 14.55 17.07 -0.19
C ARG A 179 15.49 16.59 -1.30
N PRO A 180 15.00 15.89 -2.36
CA PRO A 180 15.85 15.22 -3.34
C PRO A 180 16.74 16.16 -4.19
N ASP A 181 16.49 17.46 -4.16
CA ASP A 181 17.31 18.46 -4.82
C ASP A 181 18.57 18.85 -4.01
N LEU A 182 18.56 18.63 -2.69
CA LEU A 182 19.59 19.05 -1.74
C LEU A 182 20.28 17.87 -1.03
N ASP A 183 19.49 16.95 -0.49
CA ASP A 183 19.95 15.94 0.46
C ASP A 183 20.42 14.65 -0.24
N ALA A 184 21.33 13.89 0.39
CA ALA A 184 21.85 12.66 -0.20
C ALA A 184 20.90 11.46 0.04
N PRO A 185 20.67 10.57 -0.95
CA PRO A 185 21.19 10.58 -2.33
C PRO A 185 20.48 11.65 -3.18
N ARG A 186 21.25 12.54 -3.83
CA ARG A 186 20.68 13.66 -4.59
C ARG A 186 20.10 13.20 -5.92
N HIS A 187 18.86 13.60 -6.19
CA HIS A 187 18.12 13.35 -7.42
C HIS A 187 17.50 14.64 -8.02
N PRO A 188 18.29 15.69 -8.35
CA PRO A 188 17.75 17.00 -8.70
C PRO A 188 16.64 16.98 -9.76
N GLY A 189 15.55 17.71 -9.51
CA GLY A 189 14.33 17.75 -10.31
C GLY A 189 13.44 16.52 -10.19
N LEU A 190 13.61 15.65 -9.18
CA LEU A 190 12.78 14.44 -9.00
C LEU A 190 11.31 14.80 -8.86
N LEU A 191 11.01 15.75 -7.99
CA LEU A 191 9.66 16.27 -7.71
C LEU A 191 9.00 16.80 -9.01
N GLN A 192 9.76 17.55 -9.82
CA GLN A 192 9.30 18.09 -11.09
C GLN A 192 9.19 17.04 -12.22
N ARG A 193 9.74 15.83 -12.03
CA ARG A 193 9.51 14.65 -12.90
C ARG A 193 8.31 13.83 -12.42
N ALA A 194 8.17 13.64 -11.11
CA ALA A 194 7.05 12.97 -10.47
C ALA A 194 5.70 13.66 -10.77
N ALA A 195 5.68 14.98 -10.70
CA ALA A 195 4.57 15.88 -11.05
C ALA A 195 4.00 15.71 -12.49
N ARG A 196 4.75 15.11 -13.41
CA ARG A 196 4.42 15.12 -14.85
C ARG A 196 3.28 14.16 -15.16
N SER A 197 2.31 14.64 -15.93
CA SER A 197 1.24 13.79 -16.46
C SER A 197 1.80 12.72 -17.39
N PHE A 198 1.29 11.49 -17.30
CA PHE A 198 1.74 10.37 -18.15
C PHE A 198 0.56 9.44 -18.51
N ARG A 199 0.72 8.67 -19.60
CA ARG A 199 -0.25 7.65 -19.99
C ARG A 199 0.13 6.30 -19.36
N ALA A 200 -0.75 5.77 -18.51
CA ALA A 200 -0.69 4.38 -18.07
C ALA A 200 -1.37 3.46 -19.10
N ARG A 201 -0.96 2.18 -19.12
CA ARG A 201 -1.50 1.18 -20.06
C ARG A 201 -2.76 0.47 -19.54
N GLY A 202 -2.95 0.41 -18.23
CA GLY A 202 -3.92 -0.50 -17.61
C GLY A 202 -3.39 -1.93 -17.49
N LEU A 203 -4.10 -2.71 -16.70
CA LEU A 203 -4.03 -4.17 -16.69
C LEU A 203 -4.95 -4.73 -17.79
N HIS A 204 -4.59 -5.90 -18.33
CA HIS A 204 -5.40 -6.60 -19.34
C HIS A 204 -6.33 -7.68 -18.74
N ALA A 205 -5.98 -8.19 -17.56
CA ALA A 205 -6.81 -9.13 -16.81
C ALA A 205 -7.90 -8.38 -16.03
N ALA A 206 -8.96 -9.09 -15.64
CA ALA A 206 -10.00 -8.53 -14.79
C ALA A 206 -9.44 -8.14 -13.42
N VAL A 207 -9.78 -6.94 -12.95
CA VAL A 207 -9.42 -6.43 -11.63
C VAL A 207 -10.58 -6.63 -10.67
N TYR A 208 -10.30 -7.24 -9.53
CA TYR A 208 -11.24 -7.56 -8.46
C TYR A 208 -10.85 -6.73 -7.23
N PRO A 209 -11.44 -5.54 -7.02
CA PRO A 209 -11.13 -4.68 -5.89
C PRO A 209 -11.71 -5.26 -4.59
N VAL A 210 -10.99 -4.98 -3.50
CA VAL A 210 -11.36 -5.15 -2.09
C VAL A 210 -11.38 -3.76 -1.47
N LEU A 211 -12.10 -3.54 -0.37
CA LEU A 211 -12.16 -2.23 0.27
C LEU A 211 -11.18 -2.18 1.46
N GLY A 212 -10.09 -1.44 1.32
CA GLY A 212 -9.21 -1.07 2.42
C GLY A 212 -9.79 0.06 3.26
N ASP A 213 -9.07 0.48 4.29
CA ASP A 213 -9.46 1.61 5.13
C ASP A 213 -8.92 2.94 4.60
N HIS A 214 -7.69 3.01 4.06
CA HIS A 214 -7.19 4.23 3.41
C HIS A 214 -8.01 4.62 2.16
N ASP A 215 -8.75 3.67 1.58
CA ASP A 215 -9.69 3.92 0.47
C ASP A 215 -10.90 4.77 0.87
N ILE A 216 -11.27 4.81 2.16
CA ILE A 216 -12.49 5.49 2.67
C ILE A 216 -12.25 6.35 3.92
N LEU A 217 -11.05 6.32 4.50
CA LEU A 217 -10.64 7.06 5.69
C LEU A 217 -9.42 7.94 5.38
N VAL A 218 -9.27 9.01 6.16
CA VAL A 218 -8.11 9.91 6.09
C VAL A 218 -6.94 9.23 6.81
N ALA A 219 -5.89 8.88 6.05
CA ALA A 219 -4.71 8.15 6.53
C ALA A 219 -5.07 6.84 7.26
N GLY A 220 -6.03 6.07 6.75
CA GLY A 220 -6.50 4.78 7.31
C GLY A 220 -7.27 4.87 8.64
N GLU A 221 -7.22 6.02 9.32
CA GLU A 221 -7.62 6.13 10.72
C GLU A 221 -8.94 6.90 10.92
N LEU A 222 -9.12 8.05 10.26
CA LEU A 222 -10.19 8.98 10.58
C LEU A 222 -11.25 9.06 9.47
N ALA A 223 -12.50 8.73 9.78
CA ALA A 223 -13.61 8.96 8.86
C ALA A 223 -13.74 10.47 8.54
N PRO A 224 -13.90 10.87 7.26
CA PRO A 224 -13.92 12.27 6.86
C PRO A 224 -14.87 13.14 7.71
N THR A 225 -14.35 14.26 8.20
CA THR A 225 -15.01 15.13 9.20
C THR A 225 -15.38 16.50 8.62
N ALA A 226 -15.96 17.37 9.46
CA ALA A 226 -16.14 18.79 9.14
C ALA A 226 -14.82 19.60 9.15
N VAL A 227 -13.73 19.04 9.69
CA VAL A 227 -12.40 19.67 9.73
C VAL A 227 -11.53 19.20 8.57
N THR A 228 -11.52 17.90 8.26
CA THR A 228 -10.67 17.32 7.21
C THR A 228 -11.17 17.66 5.81
N ARG A 229 -12.48 17.63 5.54
CA ARG A 229 -13.04 17.97 4.21
C ARG A 229 -12.62 19.37 3.70
N PRO A 230 -12.75 20.48 4.46
CA PRO A 230 -12.28 21.78 4.01
C PRO A 230 -10.76 21.96 4.06
N LEU A 231 -10.05 21.20 4.90
CA LEU A 231 -8.58 21.16 4.89
C LEU A 231 -8.07 20.58 3.57
N ALA A 232 -8.57 19.41 3.17
CA ALA A 232 -8.14 18.66 2.00
C ALA A 232 -8.16 19.48 0.69
N VAL A 233 -9.19 20.29 0.46
CA VAL A 233 -9.30 21.17 -0.72
C VAL A 233 -8.72 22.59 -0.49
N GLY A 234 -8.25 22.87 0.73
CA GLY A 234 -7.90 24.21 1.22
C GLY A 234 -6.54 24.72 0.77
N ASN A 235 -6.25 25.97 1.17
CA ASN A 235 -5.01 26.69 0.82
C ASN A 235 -4.04 26.87 2.02
N ARG A 236 -4.24 26.11 3.10
CA ARG A 236 -3.39 26.09 4.30
C ARG A 236 -3.07 24.64 4.67
N ALA A 237 -1.82 24.33 4.98
CA ALA A 237 -1.36 23.01 5.41
C ALA A 237 -0.56 23.10 6.73
N LEU A 238 -0.45 21.97 7.42
CA LEU A 238 0.41 21.78 8.59
C LEU A 238 1.65 20.98 8.17
N TRP A 239 2.81 21.62 8.20
CA TRP A 239 4.12 21.00 7.91
C TRP A 239 4.96 20.81 9.18
N GLU A 240 4.61 21.50 10.27
CA GLU A 240 5.22 21.40 11.58
C GLU A 240 4.13 21.15 12.64
N LEU A 241 4.49 20.51 13.76
CA LEU A 241 3.65 20.44 14.96
C LEU A 241 3.74 21.79 15.71
N PRO A 242 2.64 22.54 15.93
CA PRO A 242 2.72 23.85 16.54
C PRO A 242 3.33 23.84 17.96
N PRO A 243 4.21 24.80 18.31
CA PRO A 243 4.87 24.83 19.61
C PRO A 243 3.90 24.80 20.79
N GLY A 244 4.12 23.86 21.71
CA GLY A 244 3.27 23.64 22.89
C GLY A 244 2.06 22.73 22.65
N LEU A 245 1.79 22.30 21.41
CA LEU A 245 0.75 21.30 21.12
C LEU A 245 1.28 19.88 21.35
N SER A 246 1.35 19.45 22.60
CA SER A 246 1.54 18.04 22.95
C SER A 246 0.27 17.22 22.69
N LEU A 247 0.44 15.97 22.27
CA LEU A 247 -0.65 14.99 22.23
C LEU A 247 -0.99 14.49 23.65
N PRO A 248 -2.22 13.97 23.87
CA PRO A 248 -2.62 13.47 25.18
C PRO A 248 -1.72 12.30 25.64
N PRO A 249 -1.21 12.31 26.90
CA PRO A 249 -0.43 11.20 27.44
C PRO A 249 -1.18 9.86 27.30
N GLY A 250 -0.51 8.84 26.75
CA GLY A 250 -1.13 7.54 26.47
C GLY A 250 -1.92 7.45 25.16
N THR A 251 -1.84 8.45 24.28
CA THR A 251 -2.23 8.29 22.87
C THR A 251 -1.13 7.51 22.15
N PRO A 252 -1.35 6.27 21.69
CA PRO A 252 -0.38 5.58 20.84
C PRO A 252 -0.30 6.29 19.49
N LEU A 253 0.93 6.64 19.10
CA LEU A 253 1.30 7.12 17.76
C LEU A 253 2.06 6.05 16.97
N THR A 254 1.94 4.79 17.39
CA THR A 254 2.53 3.66 16.68
C THR A 254 2.05 3.65 15.24
N ALA A 255 2.99 3.59 14.31
CA ALA A 255 2.71 3.31 12.91
C ALA A 255 2.27 1.84 12.78
N GLY A 256 0.98 1.66 13.00
CA GLY A 256 0.40 0.43 13.53
C GLY A 256 -0.93 0.84 14.14
N GLY A 257 -1.90 0.99 13.25
CA GLY A 257 -3.17 1.64 13.51
C GLY A 257 -3.98 0.99 14.63
N SER A 258 -4.92 1.74 15.19
CA SER A 258 -5.85 1.14 16.13
C SER A 258 -6.93 0.40 15.35
N PRO A 259 -7.27 -0.86 15.70
CA PRO A 259 -8.38 -1.56 15.10
C PRO A 259 -9.71 -0.79 15.17
N ASP A 260 -9.88 0.05 16.21
CA ASP A 260 -11.07 0.87 16.44
C ASP A 260 -10.94 2.31 15.91
N GLY A 261 -9.81 2.63 15.28
CA GLY A 261 -9.43 3.99 14.91
C GLY A 261 -8.94 4.79 16.12
N PRO A 262 -8.65 6.09 15.95
CA PRO A 262 -8.12 6.90 17.04
C PRO A 262 -9.16 6.89 18.18
N PRO A 263 -8.85 6.37 19.38
CA PRO A 263 -9.86 5.91 20.35
C PRO A 263 -10.75 7.02 20.91
N LEU A 264 -10.42 8.29 20.61
CA LEU A 264 -11.24 9.46 20.85
C LEU A 264 -11.24 10.34 19.58
N PRO A 265 -12.09 10.07 18.57
CA PRO A 265 -12.12 10.84 17.32
C PRO A 265 -12.47 12.33 17.50
N GLY A 266 -13.10 12.67 18.62
CA GLY A 266 -13.30 14.05 19.06
C GLY A 266 -11.98 14.75 19.45
N LEU A 267 -11.06 14.05 20.13
CA LEU A 267 -9.74 14.62 20.46
C LEU A 267 -8.86 14.82 19.23
N VAL A 268 -8.96 13.96 18.20
CA VAL A 268 -8.25 14.18 16.93
C VAL A 268 -8.81 15.40 16.20
N GLN A 269 -10.13 15.58 16.18
CA GLN A 269 -10.73 16.80 15.62
C GLN A 269 -10.35 18.06 16.40
N GLU A 270 -10.34 18.01 17.73
CA GLU A 270 -9.85 19.12 18.56
C GLU A 270 -8.35 19.40 18.35
N PHE A 271 -7.52 18.36 18.25
CA PHE A 271 -6.09 18.48 17.98
C PHE A 271 -5.84 19.15 16.62
N LEU A 272 -6.51 18.67 15.56
CA LEU A 272 -6.43 19.27 14.22
C LEU A 272 -6.94 20.73 14.23
N ALA A 273 -8.05 21.02 14.90
CA ALA A 273 -8.59 22.38 15.01
C ALA A 273 -7.63 23.32 15.76
N ARG A 274 -7.01 22.86 16.85
CA ARG A 274 -5.98 23.61 17.60
C ARG A 274 -4.71 23.78 16.77
N ALA A 275 -4.28 22.76 16.02
CA ALA A 275 -3.11 22.83 15.15
C ALA A 275 -3.31 23.85 14.03
N LEU A 276 -4.46 23.85 13.34
CA LEU A 276 -4.81 24.79 12.27
C LEU A 276 -4.99 26.25 12.75
N ALA A 277 -5.18 26.46 14.05
CA ALA A 277 -5.15 27.78 14.68
C ALA A 277 -3.71 28.30 14.94
N GLY A 278 -2.71 27.42 14.89
CA GLY A 278 -1.29 27.77 14.97
C GLY A 278 -0.68 28.20 13.63
N PRO A 279 0.66 28.18 13.52
CA PRO A 279 1.37 28.40 12.27
C PRO A 279 0.94 27.38 11.20
N THR A 280 0.74 27.86 9.96
CA THR A 280 0.39 27.01 8.81
C THR A 280 1.07 27.53 7.55
N VAL A 281 1.52 26.64 6.69
CA VAL A 281 2.08 27.03 5.39
C VAL A 281 0.94 27.27 4.40
N ARG A 282 1.06 28.31 3.56
CA ARG A 282 0.12 28.54 2.45
C ARG A 282 0.46 27.61 1.29
N VAL A 283 -0.53 26.86 0.83
CA VAL A 283 -0.40 25.87 -0.26
C VAL A 283 -1.39 26.17 -1.40
N PRO A 284 -1.17 25.68 -2.64
CA PRO A 284 -2.16 25.75 -3.70
C PRO A 284 -3.41 24.92 -3.35
N PRO A 285 -4.63 25.50 -3.35
CA PRO A 285 -5.86 24.75 -3.18
C PRO A 285 -6.19 23.94 -4.44
N ASP A 286 -6.83 22.79 -4.26
CA ASP A 286 -7.30 21.95 -5.37
C ASP A 286 -8.65 21.30 -5.00
N PRO A 287 -9.75 21.57 -5.72
CA PRO A 287 -11.05 20.92 -5.47
C PRO A 287 -11.07 19.43 -5.83
N ALA A 288 -10.09 18.91 -6.59
CA ALA A 288 -9.98 17.48 -6.90
C ALA A 288 -9.58 16.65 -5.66
N ARG A 289 -8.99 17.28 -4.64
CA ARG A 289 -8.64 16.68 -3.34
C ARG A 289 -9.83 16.36 -2.43
N ARG A 290 -11.06 16.53 -2.92
CA ARG A 290 -12.27 16.30 -2.13
C ARG A 290 -12.30 14.86 -1.60
N GLN A 291 -12.42 14.74 -0.27
CA GLN A 291 -12.76 13.52 0.46
C GLN A 291 -14.14 13.00 0.06
N MET A 292 -14.25 11.69 -0.13
CA MET A 292 -15.41 11.01 -0.68
C MET A 292 -16.38 10.60 0.45
N ASP A 293 -17.47 9.95 0.06
CA ASP A 293 -18.28 9.15 0.99
C ASP A 293 -18.11 7.67 0.56
N PRO A 294 -18.11 6.68 1.48
CA PRO A 294 -17.73 5.31 1.14
C PRO A 294 -18.55 4.68 -0.01
N ALA A 295 -19.80 5.10 -0.21
CA ALA A 295 -20.63 4.64 -1.33
C ALA A 295 -20.17 5.15 -2.70
N GLU A 296 -19.53 6.33 -2.77
CA GLU A 296 -18.90 6.86 -3.98
C GLU A 296 -17.63 6.07 -4.33
N VAL A 297 -16.83 5.73 -3.33
CA VAL A 297 -15.62 4.89 -3.49
C VAL A 297 -16.00 3.50 -4.02
N ILE A 298 -17.00 2.86 -3.40
CA ILE A 298 -17.49 1.54 -3.79
C ILE A 298 -18.00 1.52 -5.24
N ASP A 299 -18.78 2.52 -5.69
CA ASP A 299 -19.25 2.58 -7.08
C ASP A 299 -18.11 2.90 -8.07
N LEU A 300 -17.12 3.72 -7.67
CA LEU A 300 -15.95 4.00 -8.50
C LEU A 300 -15.04 2.77 -8.66
N LEU A 301 -14.87 1.96 -7.61
CA LEU A 301 -14.15 0.68 -7.63
C LEU A 301 -14.93 -0.40 -8.40
N ARG A 302 -16.24 -0.53 -8.15
CA ARG A 302 -17.11 -1.55 -8.74
C ARG A 302 -18.51 -0.97 -9.09
N PRO A 303 -18.68 -0.41 -10.30
CA PRO A 303 -19.91 0.26 -10.69
C PRO A 303 -21.18 -0.60 -10.54
N GLY A 304 -22.20 -0.03 -9.91
CA GLY A 304 -23.49 -0.69 -9.65
C GLY A 304 -23.56 -1.46 -8.33
N THR A 305 -22.45 -1.68 -7.62
CA THR A 305 -22.45 -2.20 -6.25
C THR A 305 -22.98 -1.14 -5.27
N ARG A 306 -23.67 -1.57 -4.19
CA ARG A 306 -24.30 -0.65 -3.21
C ARG A 306 -24.17 -1.17 -1.78
N GLY A 307 -23.90 -0.28 -0.83
CA GLY A 307 -23.84 -0.55 0.61
C GLY A 307 -22.50 -1.12 1.09
N SER A 308 -22.09 -2.25 0.52
CA SER A 308 -20.79 -2.87 0.75
C SER A 308 -20.21 -3.47 -0.54
N LEU A 309 -18.90 -3.64 -0.56
CA LEU A 309 -18.13 -4.31 -1.61
C LEU A 309 -18.06 -5.83 -1.37
N ASP A 310 -19.07 -6.42 -0.73
CA ASP A 310 -19.24 -7.87 -0.60
C ASP A 310 -19.71 -8.46 -1.93
N TYR A 311 -18.90 -9.30 -2.59
CA TYR A 311 -19.31 -9.98 -3.82
C TYR A 311 -18.54 -11.28 -4.08
N ALA A 312 -19.15 -12.17 -4.86
CA ALA A 312 -18.47 -13.33 -5.44
C ALA A 312 -18.27 -13.15 -6.94
N ALA A 313 -17.22 -13.77 -7.49
CA ALA A 313 -16.98 -13.83 -8.92
C ALA A 313 -16.24 -15.12 -9.30
N ASP A 314 -16.67 -15.77 -10.38
CA ASP A 314 -15.96 -16.94 -10.91
C ASP A 314 -14.78 -16.49 -11.78
N VAL A 315 -13.62 -17.14 -11.61
CA VAL A 315 -12.39 -16.91 -12.38
C VAL A 315 -12.09 -18.17 -13.19
N GLY A 316 -12.20 -18.06 -14.51
CA GLY A 316 -12.20 -19.22 -15.39
C GLY A 316 -13.37 -20.17 -15.08
N ARG A 317 -13.12 -21.48 -15.13
CA ARG A 317 -14.11 -22.52 -14.80
C ARG A 317 -13.95 -23.09 -13.38
N ASP A 318 -12.72 -23.10 -12.87
CA ASP A 318 -12.30 -23.94 -11.72
C ASP A 318 -12.39 -23.19 -10.38
N LEU A 319 -12.36 -21.85 -10.38
CA LEU A 319 -12.20 -21.02 -9.18
C LEU A 319 -13.37 -20.05 -8.98
N ARG A 320 -13.75 -19.82 -7.72
CA ARG A 320 -14.54 -18.68 -7.25
C ARG A 320 -13.70 -17.81 -6.31
N LEU A 321 -13.65 -16.51 -6.58
CA LEU A 321 -13.26 -15.50 -5.60
C LEU A 321 -14.50 -15.09 -4.80
N ILE A 322 -14.34 -14.92 -3.48
CA ILE A 322 -15.33 -14.29 -2.61
C ILE A 322 -14.62 -13.13 -1.91
N VAL A 323 -15.00 -11.90 -2.25
CA VAL A 323 -14.51 -10.68 -1.60
C VAL A 323 -15.43 -10.34 -0.45
N LEU A 324 -14.83 -10.16 0.73
CA LEU A 324 -15.44 -9.66 1.94
C LEU A 324 -14.93 -8.24 2.18
N ASP A 325 -15.87 -7.31 2.25
CA ASP A 325 -15.62 -5.95 2.68
C ASP A 325 -15.65 -5.93 4.22
N LEU A 326 -14.62 -5.44 4.91
CA LEU A 326 -14.58 -5.39 6.38
C LEU A 326 -14.20 -4.01 6.95
N ALA A 327 -13.87 -3.03 6.11
CA ALA A 327 -13.40 -1.70 6.53
C ALA A 327 -14.41 -0.92 7.40
N ARG A 328 -13.92 -0.18 8.40
CA ARG A 328 -14.77 0.56 9.35
C ARG A 328 -15.15 1.95 8.85
N ARG A 329 -16.45 2.13 8.55
CA ARG A 329 -17.02 3.41 8.07
C ARG A 329 -16.92 4.57 9.09
N ALA A 330 -16.61 4.28 10.35
CA ALA A 330 -16.52 5.27 11.42
C ALA A 330 -15.07 5.71 11.74
N GLY A 331 -14.06 5.05 11.15
CA GLY A 331 -12.66 5.15 11.55
C GLY A 331 -12.09 3.77 11.93
N GLY A 332 -10.78 3.60 11.74
CA GLY A 332 -10.02 2.41 12.15
C GLY A 332 -9.72 1.38 11.07
N SER A 333 -8.54 0.79 11.21
CA SER A 333 -7.94 -0.23 10.35
C SER A 333 -8.31 -1.68 10.74
N GLY A 334 -9.14 -1.85 11.76
CA GLY A 334 -9.64 -3.16 12.21
C GLY A 334 -10.81 -3.64 11.39
N GLY A 335 -10.93 -4.96 11.20
CA GLY A 335 -12.09 -5.53 10.50
C GLY A 335 -13.37 -5.43 11.33
N LEU A 336 -14.50 -5.24 10.64
CA LEU A 336 -15.84 -5.29 11.20
C LEU A 336 -16.75 -6.16 10.31
N VAL A 337 -17.07 -7.36 10.80
CA VAL A 337 -18.00 -8.30 10.19
C VAL A 337 -19.43 -7.75 10.30
N ARG A 338 -20.18 -7.75 9.20
CA ARG A 338 -21.53 -7.17 9.18
C ARG A 338 -22.61 -8.17 9.60
N PRO A 339 -23.70 -7.70 10.23
CA PRO A 339 -24.90 -8.50 10.44
C PRO A 339 -25.36 -9.18 9.13
N GLY A 340 -25.38 -10.52 9.13
CA GLY A 340 -25.75 -11.35 7.97
C GLY A 340 -24.60 -11.72 7.02
N GLN A 341 -23.44 -11.07 7.09
CA GLN A 341 -22.28 -11.37 6.23
C GLN A 341 -21.76 -12.82 6.38
N PRO A 342 -21.72 -13.44 7.58
CA PRO A 342 -21.37 -14.86 7.70
C PRO A 342 -22.38 -15.80 7.02
N GLY A 343 -23.67 -15.48 7.06
CA GLY A 343 -24.72 -16.24 6.38
C GLY A 343 -24.67 -16.06 4.86
N TRP A 344 -24.34 -14.86 4.39
CA TRP A 344 -24.05 -14.62 2.98
C TRP A 344 -22.83 -15.41 2.52
N LEU A 345 -21.71 -15.38 3.26
CA LEU A 345 -20.50 -16.14 2.95
C LEU A 345 -20.79 -17.64 2.87
N ALA A 346 -21.55 -18.21 3.82
CA ALA A 346 -21.99 -19.60 3.77
C ALA A 346 -22.74 -19.92 2.46
N SER A 347 -23.69 -19.07 2.05
CA SER A 347 -24.40 -19.27 0.77
C SER A 347 -23.48 -19.23 -0.47
N GLN A 348 -22.39 -18.45 -0.43
CA GLN A 348 -21.42 -18.40 -1.53
C GLN A 348 -20.51 -19.65 -1.56
N LEU A 349 -20.19 -20.20 -0.39
CA LEU A 349 -19.46 -21.46 -0.22
C LEU A 349 -20.30 -22.65 -0.69
N ASP A 350 -21.58 -22.74 -0.28
CA ASP A 350 -22.52 -23.76 -0.76
C ASP A 350 -22.71 -23.68 -2.28
N GLY A 351 -22.78 -22.47 -2.83
CA GLY A 351 -22.82 -22.21 -4.28
C GLY A 351 -21.54 -22.59 -5.03
N ALA A 352 -20.38 -22.62 -4.36
CA ALA A 352 -19.14 -23.13 -4.93
C ALA A 352 -19.08 -24.66 -4.86
N ALA A 353 -19.41 -25.24 -3.71
CA ALA A 353 -19.41 -26.69 -3.47
C ALA A 353 -20.38 -27.42 -4.41
N SER A 354 -21.61 -26.90 -4.56
CA SER A 354 -22.62 -27.42 -5.49
C SER A 354 -22.23 -27.34 -6.98
N THR A 355 -21.17 -26.59 -7.31
CA THR A 355 -20.63 -26.49 -8.67
C THR A 355 -19.20 -27.04 -8.81
N GLY A 356 -18.66 -27.67 -7.76
CA GLY A 356 -17.32 -28.27 -7.75
C GLY A 356 -16.16 -27.28 -7.88
N ARG A 357 -16.39 -25.99 -7.57
CA ARG A 357 -15.36 -24.94 -7.68
C ARG A 357 -14.48 -24.89 -6.43
N TYR A 358 -13.20 -24.63 -6.64
CA TYR A 358 -12.29 -24.16 -5.59
C TYR A 358 -12.69 -22.74 -5.17
N VAL A 359 -12.38 -22.37 -3.93
CA VAL A 359 -12.68 -21.04 -3.38
C VAL A 359 -11.42 -20.37 -2.89
N VAL A 360 -11.29 -19.08 -3.18
CA VAL A 360 -10.40 -18.15 -2.46
C VAL A 360 -11.28 -17.06 -1.86
N VAL A 361 -11.26 -16.96 -0.53
CA VAL A 361 -11.86 -15.83 0.20
C VAL A 361 -10.79 -14.74 0.33
N VAL A 362 -11.19 -13.49 0.12
CA VAL A 362 -10.32 -12.32 0.17
C VAL A 362 -10.94 -11.26 1.06
N SER A 363 -10.17 -10.69 1.98
CA SER A 363 -10.48 -9.47 2.72
C SER A 363 -9.21 -8.64 2.85
N HIS A 364 -9.36 -7.33 3.06
CA HIS A 364 -8.22 -6.47 3.38
C HIS A 364 -7.82 -6.70 4.84
N GLN A 365 -8.71 -6.36 5.77
CA GLN A 365 -8.51 -6.58 7.20
C GLN A 365 -8.49 -8.09 7.52
N PRO A 366 -7.65 -8.58 8.45
CA PRO A 366 -7.55 -10.01 8.74
C PRO A 366 -8.79 -10.56 9.46
N LEU A 367 -9.34 -11.66 8.93
CA LEU A 367 -10.51 -12.35 9.52
C LEU A 367 -10.28 -12.80 10.98
N SER A 368 -9.05 -13.14 11.35
CA SER A 368 -8.69 -13.58 12.71
C SER A 368 -8.65 -12.45 13.75
N SER A 369 -8.73 -11.19 13.33
CA SER A 369 -8.74 -10.00 14.18
C SER A 369 -9.84 -9.02 13.76
N SER A 370 -10.89 -9.53 13.11
CA SER A 370 -12.11 -8.78 12.79
C SER A 370 -13.15 -9.00 13.89
N GLU A 371 -13.89 -7.96 14.26
CA GLU A 371 -14.97 -8.06 15.24
C GLU A 371 -16.32 -8.35 14.57
N GLY A 372 -17.18 -9.14 15.22
CA GLY A 372 -18.58 -9.39 14.83
C GLY A 372 -18.99 -10.86 14.79
#